data_AF-A0A8X7WS15-F1
#
_entry.id   AF-A0A8X7WS15-F1
#
_cell.length_a   1.000
_cell.length_b   1.000
_cell.length_c   1.000
_cell.angle_alpha   90.00
_cell.angle_beta   90.00
_cell.angle_gamma   90.00
#
_symmetry.space_group_name_H-M   'P 1'
#
loop_
_entity.id
_entity.type
_entity.pdbx_description
1 polymer ?
#
loop_
_entity_poly.entity_id
_entity_poly.type
_entity_poly.pdbx_seq_one_letter_code
_entity_poly.pdbx_strand_id
1 'polypeptide(L)'
;MIRMKTCSHCDPPGPEFDTPAWKNSSNECLLGSHAPPSGRYGTYELRIDFTDFDNINTFAKYNLFKVLGESDKYKLILGDFVGGTAGDSLTYHKDMNFSTKDQDNDQSTTDCSHVYKGAWWYNDCHFSNLNGVYLRGEHASFADGVNWKTGKGYNYSYKYTAMKFRPT
;
A
#
# COMPACT_ATOMS: atom_id res chain seq x y z
N MET A 1 -0.06 -2.39 16.21
CA MET A 1 -1.04 -2.34 15.10
C MET A 1 -0.73 -1.13 14.24
N ILE A 2 -0.05 -1.32 13.11
CA ILE A 2 0.35 -0.23 12.22
C ILE A 2 -0.87 0.20 11.41
N ARG A 3 -1.23 1.48 11.40
CA ARG A 3 -2.39 1.98 10.67
C ARG A 3 -1.89 2.95 9.60
N MET A 4 -1.78 2.48 8.36
CA MET A 4 -2.02 3.38 7.24
C MET A 4 -3.48 3.80 7.36
N LYS A 5 -3.75 5.06 7.68
CA LYS A 5 -5.10 5.61 7.57
C LYS A 5 -5.10 6.52 6.37
N THR A 6 -6.01 6.31 5.44
CA THR A 6 -6.55 7.41 4.64
C THR A 6 -7.31 8.33 5.60
N CYS A 7 -6.59 9.21 6.30
CA CYS A 7 -7.21 10.17 7.21
C CYS A 7 -7.87 11.28 6.38
N SER A 8 -9.20 11.27 6.30
CA SER A 8 -10.02 12.41 5.89
C SER A 8 -9.99 13.58 6.89
N HIS A 9 -8.87 13.77 7.60
CA HIS A 9 -8.64 14.80 8.60
C HIS A 9 -7.20 15.33 8.59
N CYS A 10 -6.49 15.12 7.49
CA CYS A 10 -5.33 15.95 7.18
C CYS A 10 -5.80 16.93 6.10
N ASP A 11 -5.93 18.20 6.47
CA ASP A 11 -5.86 19.32 5.53
C ASP A 11 -4.71 19.09 4.52
N PRO A 12 -4.82 19.61 3.29
CA PRO A 12 -3.88 19.28 2.23
C PRO A 12 -2.47 19.67 2.70
N PRO A 13 -1.54 18.71 2.85
CA PRO A 13 -0.19 19.10 3.13
C PRO A 13 0.34 19.77 1.87
N GLY A 14 1.07 20.87 2.08
CA GLY A 14 1.89 21.49 1.05
C GLY A 14 2.90 20.50 0.44
N PRO A 15 3.77 20.99 -0.44
CA PRO A 15 4.51 20.19 -1.43
C PRO A 15 5.64 19.29 -0.86
N GLU A 16 5.56 18.84 0.39
CA GLU A 16 6.69 18.26 1.12
C GLU A 16 6.35 16.92 1.81
N PHE A 17 5.87 15.94 1.04
CA PHE A 17 5.76 14.55 1.50
C PHE A 17 6.32 13.59 0.44
N ASP A 18 7.64 13.63 0.23
CA ASP A 18 8.37 12.74 -0.67
C ASP A 18 9.03 11.54 0.07
N THR A 19 8.52 11.14 1.24
CA THR A 19 8.96 9.90 1.92
C THR A 19 7.78 9.10 2.53
N PRO A 20 7.75 7.75 2.41
CA PRO A 20 6.63 6.94 2.92
C PRO A 20 6.64 6.86 4.46
N ALA A 21 5.76 7.60 5.15
CA ALA A 21 5.68 7.58 6.61
C ALA A 21 4.78 6.45 7.15
N TRP A 22 5.33 5.53 7.95
CA TRP A 22 4.61 4.38 8.52
C TRP A 22 4.23 4.65 9.98
N LYS A 23 2.92 4.71 10.31
CA LYS A 23 2.48 4.96 11.70
C LYS A 23 2.17 3.68 12.47
N ASN A 24 2.81 3.48 13.61
CA ASN A 24 2.49 2.39 14.53
C ASN A 24 1.29 2.72 15.47
N SER A 25 0.94 1.78 16.34
CA SER A 25 -0.19 1.93 17.28
C SER A 25 0.04 2.96 18.40
N SER A 26 1.26 3.49 18.53
CA SER A 26 1.64 4.57 19.44
C SER A 26 1.60 5.96 18.77
N ASN A 27 1.08 6.08 17.54
CA ASN A 27 1.14 7.31 16.73
C ASN A 27 2.56 7.77 16.38
N GLU A 28 3.55 6.89 16.47
CA GLU A 28 4.92 7.23 16.07
C GLU A 28 5.05 7.10 14.55
N CYS A 29 5.50 8.18 13.90
CA CYS A 29 5.90 8.18 12.49
C CYS A 29 7.23 7.45 12.37
N LEU A 30 7.24 6.26 11.79
CA LEU A 30 8.47 5.60 11.36
C LEU A 30 8.76 6.04 9.92
N LEU A 31 9.63 7.03 9.81
CA LEU A 31 10.43 7.31 8.62
C LEU A 31 11.89 7.09 9.00
N GLY A 32 12.63 6.39 8.14
CA GLY A 32 14.09 6.44 8.08
C GLY A 32 14.85 5.90 9.30
N SER A 33 15.69 4.89 9.07
CA SER A 33 16.84 4.56 9.92
C SER A 33 16.54 4.29 11.40
N HIS A 34 16.12 3.06 11.71
CA HIS A 34 16.74 2.25 12.76
C HIS A 34 16.33 0.81 12.48
N ALA A 35 17.11 0.13 11.65
CA ALA A 35 17.17 -1.31 11.74
C ALA A 35 17.51 -1.63 13.22
N PRO A 36 16.72 -2.44 13.93
CA PRO A 36 17.10 -2.84 15.28
C PRO A 36 18.50 -3.48 15.23
N PRO A 37 19.35 -3.24 16.25
CA PRO A 37 20.68 -3.83 16.32
C PRO A 37 20.57 -5.35 16.10
N SER A 38 21.45 -5.86 15.24
CA SER A 38 21.57 -7.26 14.83
C SER A 38 21.14 -8.24 15.93
N GLY A 39 20.04 -8.99 15.69
CA GLY A 39 19.63 -10.05 16.60
C GLY A 39 18.19 -10.57 16.48
N ARG A 40 17.28 -9.89 15.77
CA ARG A 40 15.91 -10.42 15.52
C ARG A 40 15.40 -10.05 14.13
N TYR A 41 15.89 -10.73 13.10
CA TYR A 41 15.20 -10.76 11.80
C TYR A 41 13.94 -11.62 11.92
N GLY A 42 12.86 -11.04 12.45
CA GLY A 42 11.54 -11.67 12.43
C GLY A 42 10.92 -11.47 11.05
N THR A 43 10.39 -12.53 10.47
CA THR A 43 9.42 -12.42 9.39
C THR A 43 8.13 -11.85 9.96
N TYR A 44 7.42 -11.04 9.17
CA TYR A 44 6.15 -10.46 9.58
C TYR A 44 5.06 -10.97 8.65
N GLU A 45 3.89 -11.33 9.18
CA GLU A 45 2.71 -11.47 8.34
C GLU A 45 2.09 -10.10 8.09
N LEU A 46 1.44 -9.92 6.94
CA LEU A 46 0.70 -8.73 6.58
C LEU A 46 -0.80 -9.03 6.57
N ARG A 47 -1.58 -8.11 7.12
CA ARG A 47 -3.03 -8.03 6.97
C ARG A 47 -3.43 -6.65 6.48
N ILE A 48 -4.20 -6.60 5.41
CA ILE A 48 -4.81 -5.37 4.90
C ILE A 48 -6.30 -5.44 5.20
N ASP A 49 -6.82 -4.46 5.92
CA ASP A 49 -8.26 -4.29 6.13
C ASP A 49 -8.81 -3.20 5.22
N PHE A 50 -10.06 -3.40 4.80
CA PHE A 50 -10.81 -2.48 3.95
C PHE A 50 -12.20 -2.26 4.54
N THR A 51 -12.69 -1.03 4.46
CA THR A 51 -14.09 -0.68 4.71
C THR A 51 -14.62 0.10 3.50
N ASP A 52 -15.74 -0.31 2.96
CA ASP A 52 -16.42 0.40 1.87
C ASP A 52 -17.42 1.45 2.41
N PHE A 53 -18.13 2.16 1.52
CA PHE A 53 -19.09 3.19 1.92
C PHE A 53 -20.40 2.63 2.51
N ASP A 54 -20.69 1.35 2.29
CA ASP A 54 -21.79 0.62 2.94
C ASP A 54 -21.36 0.03 4.30
N ASN A 55 -20.13 0.34 4.74
CA ASN A 55 -19.50 -0.16 5.97
C ASN A 55 -19.27 -1.68 5.97
N ILE A 56 -19.20 -2.31 4.80
CA ILE A 56 -18.79 -3.69 4.66
C ILE A 56 -17.28 -3.77 4.86
N ASN A 57 -16.86 -4.67 5.76
CA ASN A 57 -15.46 -4.89 6.08
C ASN A 57 -14.93 -6.12 5.36
N THR A 58 -13.84 -5.96 4.63
CA THR A 58 -13.12 -7.06 3.97
C THR A 58 -11.64 -7.01 4.33
N PHE A 59 -10.91 -8.09 4.04
CA PHE A 59 -9.47 -8.14 4.33
C PHE A 59 -8.71 -9.06 3.38
N ALA A 60 -7.39 -8.89 3.32
CA ALA A 60 -6.43 -9.78 2.67
C ALA A 60 -5.25 -10.07 3.61
N LYS A 61 -4.70 -11.29 3.59
CA LYS A 61 -3.55 -11.69 4.41
C LYS A 61 -2.45 -12.35 3.61
N TYR A 62 -1.20 -12.10 4.02
CA TYR A 62 0.02 -12.68 3.46
C TYR A 62 0.92 -13.18 4.59
N ASN A 63 1.58 -14.32 4.41
CA ASN A 63 2.38 -14.96 5.48
C ASN A 63 3.77 -14.32 5.67
N LEU A 64 4.25 -13.52 4.73
CA LEU A 64 5.50 -12.77 4.81
C LEU A 64 5.31 -11.38 4.19
N PHE A 65 5.85 -10.37 4.86
CA PHE A 65 5.95 -9.01 4.41
C PHE A 65 7.24 -8.39 4.93
N LYS A 66 8.01 -7.84 4.00
CA LYS A 66 9.22 -7.07 4.28
C LYS A 66 9.40 -6.03 3.19
N VAL A 67 9.86 -4.86 3.59
CA VAL A 67 10.28 -3.78 2.68
C VAL A 67 11.79 -3.65 2.82
N LEU A 68 12.51 -3.68 1.70
CA LEU A 68 13.96 -3.52 1.72
C LEU A 68 14.37 -2.04 1.94
N GLY A 69 15.67 -1.80 2.06
CA GLY A 69 16.21 -0.46 2.26
C GLY A 69 16.13 0.40 0.99
N GLU A 70 16.51 1.67 1.13
CA GLU A 70 16.56 2.65 0.04
C GLU A 70 17.51 2.23 -1.09
N SER A 71 18.64 1.58 -0.78
CA SER A 71 19.56 1.02 -1.78
C SER A 71 18.90 0.00 -2.71
N ASP A 72 17.84 -0.64 -2.23
CA ASP A 72 17.01 -1.60 -2.97
C ASP A 72 15.68 -0.96 -3.41
N LYS A 73 15.60 0.37 -3.43
CA LYS A 73 14.41 1.14 -3.84
C LYS A 73 13.14 0.70 -3.11
N TYR A 74 13.28 0.38 -1.83
CA TYR A 74 12.19 -0.09 -0.97
C TYR A 74 11.42 -1.29 -1.54
N LYS A 75 12.10 -2.22 -2.24
CA LYS A 75 11.49 -3.41 -2.83
C LYS A 75 10.55 -4.16 -1.88
N LEU A 76 9.40 -4.57 -2.39
CA LEU A 76 8.43 -5.40 -1.66
C LEU A 76 8.84 -6.86 -1.70
N ILE A 77 9.17 -7.43 -0.55
CA ILE A 77 9.29 -8.88 -0.36
C ILE A 77 7.99 -9.39 0.26
N LEU A 78 7.27 -10.21 -0.49
CA LEU A 78 5.96 -10.74 -0.11
C LEU A 78 5.95 -12.27 -0.18
N GLY A 79 5.36 -12.89 0.84
CA GLY A 79 5.07 -14.31 0.85
C GLY A 79 3.75 -14.65 0.18
N ASP A 80 3.25 -15.84 0.49
CA ASP A 80 2.02 -16.36 -0.11
C ASP A 80 0.80 -15.65 0.46
N PHE A 81 -0.21 -15.48 -0.40
CA PHE A 81 -1.54 -15.11 0.01
C PHE A 81 -2.16 -16.23 0.85
N VAL A 82 -2.54 -15.89 2.08
CA VAL A 82 -3.11 -16.84 3.05
C VAL A 82 -4.63 -16.89 2.97
N GLY A 83 -5.26 -15.84 2.43
CA GLY A 83 -6.71 -15.74 2.32
C GLY A 83 -7.26 -14.42 2.82
N GLY A 84 -8.55 -14.22 2.59
CA GLY A 84 -9.30 -13.05 3.02
C GLY A 84 -10.42 -12.71 2.04
N THR A 85 -11.46 -12.06 2.54
CA THR A 85 -12.67 -11.76 1.77
C THR A 85 -12.46 -10.72 0.67
N ALA A 86 -11.33 -10.00 0.66
CA ALA A 86 -10.99 -9.05 -0.40
C ALA A 86 -10.30 -9.72 -1.61
N GLY A 87 -9.91 -10.99 -1.52
CA GLY A 87 -9.08 -11.66 -2.51
C GLY A 87 -7.65 -11.12 -2.57
N ASP A 88 -6.87 -11.55 -3.57
CA ASP A 88 -5.46 -11.21 -3.73
C ASP A 88 -5.22 -10.18 -4.84
N SER A 89 -4.79 -8.98 -4.46
CA SER A 89 -4.35 -7.93 -5.40
C SER A 89 -2.98 -7.36 -5.04
N LEU A 90 -2.17 -8.06 -4.23
CA LEU A 90 -0.81 -7.64 -3.87
C LEU A 90 0.27 -8.61 -4.37
N THR A 91 -0.03 -9.90 -4.58
CA THR A 91 0.98 -10.84 -5.11
C THR A 91 1.53 -10.39 -6.47
N TYR A 92 0.72 -9.73 -7.29
CA TYR A 92 1.15 -9.12 -8.56
C TYR A 92 2.27 -8.07 -8.42
N HIS A 93 2.40 -7.49 -7.22
CA HIS A 93 3.38 -6.46 -6.87
C HIS A 93 4.63 -7.04 -6.17
N LYS A 94 4.69 -8.36 -5.99
CA LYS A 94 5.82 -9.02 -5.34
C LYS A 94 7.12 -8.74 -6.10
N ASP A 95 8.19 -8.48 -5.34
CA ASP A 95 9.55 -8.19 -5.81
C ASP A 95 9.70 -6.89 -6.64
N MET A 96 8.65 -6.07 -6.72
CA MET A 96 8.69 -4.77 -7.37
C MET A 96 9.30 -3.69 -6.48
N ASN A 97 9.97 -2.75 -7.12
CA ASN A 97 10.50 -1.55 -6.46
C ASN A 97 9.38 -0.54 -6.23
N PHE A 98 9.55 0.33 -5.25
CA PHE A 98 8.59 1.39 -4.98
C PHE A 98 8.79 2.54 -5.97
N SER A 99 7.71 3.01 -6.59
CA SER A 99 7.72 4.16 -7.52
C SER A 99 6.87 5.30 -6.98
N THR A 100 7.30 6.51 -7.27
CA THR A 100 6.64 7.78 -6.95
C THR A 100 6.67 8.67 -8.18
N LYS A 101 5.89 9.76 -8.17
CA LYS A 101 5.82 10.76 -9.27
C LYS A 101 7.19 11.30 -9.72
N ASP A 102 8.19 11.25 -8.85
CA ASP A 102 9.53 11.78 -9.07
C ASP A 102 10.58 10.68 -9.33
N GLN A 103 10.22 9.41 -9.09
CA GLN A 103 11.10 8.26 -9.25
C GLN A 103 10.35 7.07 -9.84
N ASP A 104 10.46 6.92 -11.16
CA ASP A 104 9.96 5.76 -11.88
C ASP A 104 10.91 4.56 -11.71
N ASN A 105 10.42 3.58 -10.97
CA ASN A 105 11.09 2.30 -10.73
C ASN A 105 10.22 1.11 -11.14
N ASP A 106 9.15 1.34 -11.92
CA ASP A 106 8.21 0.30 -12.32
C ASP A 106 8.74 -0.50 -13.53
N GLN A 107 7.93 -1.41 -14.06
CA GLN A 107 8.32 -2.28 -15.19
C GLN A 107 7.53 -1.94 -16.46
N SER A 108 6.73 -0.87 -16.42
CA SER A 108 5.90 -0.45 -17.53
C SER A 108 6.71 0.37 -18.54
N THR A 109 6.11 0.58 -19.71
CA THR A 109 6.59 1.57 -20.68
C THR A 109 6.03 2.97 -20.39
N THR A 110 5.11 3.08 -19.45
CA THR A 110 4.48 4.33 -18.99
C THR A 110 4.74 4.54 -17.52
N ASP A 111 4.89 5.78 -17.07
CA ASP A 111 5.05 6.08 -15.65
C ASP A 111 3.74 5.81 -14.88
N CYS A 112 3.69 4.67 -14.18
CA CYS A 112 2.49 4.21 -13.49
C CYS A 112 2.05 5.16 -12.38
N SER A 113 3.02 5.80 -11.71
CA SER A 113 2.74 6.71 -10.60
C SER A 113 2.04 7.99 -11.06
N HIS A 114 2.39 8.49 -12.26
CA HIS A 114 1.70 9.61 -12.91
C HIS A 114 0.31 9.22 -13.41
N VAL A 115 0.20 8.08 -14.09
CA VAL A 115 -1.08 7.63 -14.68
C VAL A 115 -2.13 7.33 -13.60
N TYR A 116 -1.75 6.60 -12.56
CA TYR A 116 -2.64 6.13 -11.50
C TYR A 116 -2.59 6.95 -10.21
N LYS A 117 -1.88 8.07 -10.25
CA LYS A 117 -1.92 9.15 -9.23
C LYS A 117 -1.68 8.66 -7.81
N GLY A 118 -0.68 7.80 -7.66
CA GLY A 118 -0.33 7.19 -6.38
C GLY A 118 1.16 6.92 -6.26
N ALA A 119 1.53 6.26 -5.17
CA ALA A 119 2.88 5.79 -4.90
C ALA A 119 2.80 4.35 -4.42
N TRP A 120 3.38 3.42 -5.16
CA TRP A 120 3.20 2.00 -4.94
C TRP A 120 4.35 1.17 -5.51
N TRP A 121 4.35 -0.12 -5.18
CA TRP A 121 5.23 -1.11 -5.82
C TRP A 121 4.69 -1.48 -7.20
N TYR A 122 4.60 -0.50 -8.11
CA TYR A 122 4.02 -0.68 -9.43
C TYR A 122 4.80 -1.73 -10.27
N ASN A 123 4.06 -2.50 -11.06
CA ASN A 123 4.57 -3.42 -12.07
C ASN A 123 4.21 -2.85 -13.45
N ASP A 124 3.20 -3.39 -14.14
CA ASP A 124 2.63 -2.82 -15.39
C ASP A 124 1.09 -2.85 -15.41
N CYS A 125 0.39 -2.00 -14.65
CA CYS A 125 0.89 -1.12 -13.60
C CYS A 125 0.48 -1.63 -12.22
N HIS A 126 -0.81 -1.92 -12.00
CA HIS A 126 -1.25 -2.39 -10.69
C HIS A 126 -2.54 -3.21 -10.66
N PHE A 127 -2.64 -4.07 -9.65
CA PHE A 127 -3.89 -4.66 -9.17
C PHE A 127 -4.36 -4.01 -7.86
N SER A 128 -3.49 -3.29 -7.14
CA SER A 128 -3.84 -2.50 -5.95
C SER A 128 -3.21 -1.11 -6.00
N ASN A 129 -3.90 -0.09 -5.49
CA ASN A 129 -3.42 1.29 -5.45
C ASN A 129 -3.91 1.97 -4.16
N LEU A 130 -3.45 1.48 -3.00
CA LEU A 130 -3.99 1.94 -1.70
C LEU A 130 -3.58 3.38 -1.35
N ASN A 131 -2.59 3.92 -2.07
CA ASN A 131 -2.11 5.30 -1.97
C ASN A 131 -2.59 6.17 -3.16
N GLY A 132 -3.62 5.73 -3.90
CA GLY A 132 -4.26 6.50 -4.96
C GLY A 132 -5.19 7.60 -4.44
N VAL A 133 -5.89 8.27 -5.35
CA VAL A 133 -6.77 9.39 -5.02
C VAL A 133 -7.97 8.91 -4.20
N TYR A 134 -8.34 9.66 -3.15
CA TYR A 134 -9.52 9.35 -2.35
C TYR A 134 -10.81 9.81 -3.05
N LEU A 135 -11.36 8.96 -3.93
CA LEU A 135 -12.50 9.27 -4.81
C LEU A 135 -13.88 8.93 -4.22
N ARG A 136 -13.92 8.44 -2.98
CA ARG A 136 -15.13 8.24 -2.17
C ARG A 136 -16.20 7.31 -2.79
N GLY A 137 -15.82 6.07 -3.09
CA GLY A 137 -16.73 5.05 -3.62
C GLY A 137 -16.61 4.91 -5.13
N GLU A 138 -17.73 4.72 -5.82
CA GLU A 138 -17.74 4.57 -7.28
C GLU A 138 -17.21 5.82 -8.00
N HIS A 139 -16.39 5.61 -9.02
CA HIS A 139 -15.80 6.70 -9.80
C HIS A 139 -15.61 6.31 -11.27
N ALA A 140 -15.67 7.31 -12.15
CA ALA A 140 -15.63 7.11 -13.61
C ALA A 140 -14.21 7.02 -14.17
N SER A 141 -13.22 7.60 -13.48
CA SER A 141 -11.82 7.50 -13.88
C SER A 141 -11.31 6.07 -13.72
N PHE A 142 -10.33 5.69 -14.54
CA PHE A 142 -9.82 4.32 -14.51
C PHE A 142 -8.69 4.18 -13.49
N ALA A 143 -8.94 3.41 -12.43
CA ALA A 143 -7.94 2.85 -11.52
C ALA A 143 -7.03 3.84 -10.75
N ASP A 144 -7.36 5.13 -10.75
CA ASP A 144 -6.59 6.18 -10.08
C ASP A 144 -7.02 6.44 -8.62
N GLY A 145 -7.89 5.59 -8.08
CA GLY A 145 -8.44 5.70 -6.73
C GLY A 145 -7.75 4.81 -5.70
N VAL A 146 -8.29 4.78 -4.47
CA VAL A 146 -7.91 3.79 -3.44
C VAL A 146 -8.48 2.42 -3.83
N ASN A 147 -7.83 1.73 -4.76
CA ASN A 147 -8.39 0.54 -5.43
C ASN A 147 -7.79 -0.80 -4.93
N TRP A 148 -8.63 -1.84 -4.95
CA TRP A 148 -8.24 -3.24 -4.77
C TRP A 148 -9.03 -4.10 -5.76
N LYS A 149 -8.37 -4.55 -6.84
CA LYS A 149 -9.01 -5.15 -8.03
C LYS A 149 -9.93 -6.31 -7.70
N THR A 150 -9.46 -7.29 -6.93
CA THR A 150 -10.26 -8.49 -6.59
C THR A 150 -11.41 -8.21 -5.63
N GLY A 151 -11.43 -7.04 -4.99
CA GLY A 151 -12.50 -6.64 -4.07
C GLY A 151 -13.64 -5.92 -4.79
N LYS A 152 -13.40 -4.66 -5.16
CA LYS A 152 -14.42 -3.78 -5.79
C LYS A 152 -14.02 -3.32 -7.20
N GLY A 153 -12.98 -3.91 -7.79
CA GLY A 153 -12.49 -3.53 -9.12
C GLY A 153 -11.71 -2.21 -9.12
N TYR A 154 -11.57 -1.63 -10.32
CA TYR A 154 -10.80 -0.41 -10.58
C TYR A 154 -11.60 0.89 -10.48
N ASN A 155 -12.93 0.81 -10.49
CA ASN A 155 -13.83 1.96 -10.48
C ASN A 155 -14.48 2.21 -9.12
N TYR A 156 -13.84 1.74 -8.04
CA TYR A 156 -14.29 1.96 -6.66
C TYR A 156 -13.12 2.30 -5.73
N SER A 157 -13.19 3.44 -5.06
CA SER A 157 -12.23 3.91 -4.06
C SER A 157 -12.75 3.62 -2.65
N TYR A 158 -12.05 2.78 -1.88
CA TYR A 158 -12.44 2.43 -0.52
C TYR A 158 -12.51 3.64 0.42
N LYS A 159 -13.42 3.56 1.41
CA LYS A 159 -13.59 4.56 2.48
C LYS A 159 -12.41 4.53 3.46
N TYR A 160 -12.00 3.33 3.84
CA TYR A 160 -10.89 3.11 4.74
C TYR A 160 -10.07 1.91 4.30
N THR A 161 -8.76 2.04 4.34
CA THR A 161 -7.81 0.93 4.20
C THR A 161 -6.80 1.00 5.34
N ALA A 162 -6.28 -0.16 5.77
CA ALA A 162 -5.16 -0.21 6.72
C ALA A 162 -4.28 -1.43 6.52
N MET A 163 -3.01 -1.21 6.18
CA MET A 163 -1.97 -2.23 6.19
C MET A 163 -1.38 -2.38 7.59
N LYS A 164 -1.43 -3.60 8.12
CA LYS A 164 -0.97 -3.98 9.47
C LYS A 164 -0.07 -5.18 9.37
N PHE A 165 1.01 -5.19 10.13
CA PHE A 165 1.88 -6.37 10.23
C PHE A 165 2.14 -6.77 11.68
N ARG A 166 2.42 -8.06 11.89
CA ARG A 166 2.84 -8.62 13.19
C ARG A 166 3.96 -9.65 12.99
N PRO A 167 4.90 -9.79 13.94
CA PRO A 167 5.90 -10.84 13.88
C PRO A 167 5.23 -12.22 13.78
N THR A 168 5.83 -13.11 12.99
CA THR A 168 5.50 -14.54 12.95
C THR A 168 6.36 -15.32 13.93
#